data_AF-A0A7S3JU42-F1
#
_entry.id   AF-A0A7S3JU42-F1
#
_cell.length_a   1.000
_cell.length_b   1.000
_cell.length_c   1.000
_cell.angle_alpha   90.00
_cell.angle_beta   90.00
_cell.angle_gamma   90.00
#
_symmetry.space_group_name_H-M   'P 1'
#
loop_
_entity.id
_entity.type
_entity.pdbx_description
1 polymer ?
#
loop_
_entity_poly.entity_id
_entity_poly.type
_entity_poly.pdbx_seq_one_letter_code
_entity_poly.pdbx_strand_id
1 'polypeptide(L)'
;GYFNTLDCFDICLMIIVGNVMKNINTLLVFLLSLEQKVESLQSIKAPDTYERSSAIAKTLVKSLTAVVTSTASVPKQRERKRSKASLSVDELVEGLRSDLVEREYLWSGDINSELYAEDCIFSDPTLKFEGLATFERNLESLEPFLKRFAPASQRRVSLVDLFVDSEKKFVEACWRMVGDLALPWRPRLELDGRTRFTYGDDGRIIMYDEAWTNLNALEALAVLLKPSTQKKHKIPIRRLAARPSERTYPDTVEHWPGRLSQNAPPPSTICKRNVRIIILPGFGNDAIDYQEPLGQPKEVGLVSCLERRGCSSVTVVPIARSDWVKVFTRGLTDSNFLRGNADWNTKAYDWYLETARNSVLEMIQKSDTDTPLILCGHSAGGWLARALLRRYPELEMSITAVVTLGAPHYPPRDRDCATRGVLSALRHADQRDGPPTIPFITVAGDAIDAVDSFTLDSYSRVATKDAQYFCGDGVVPLTAAHLDFASKCITIDGALHSINQPGTTKPTDVWYGAELFIDDWLPSVLETLKL
;
A
#
# COMPACT_ATOMS: atom_id res chain seq x y z
N GLY A 1 -50.87 -8.85 17.50
CA GLY A 1 -50.46 -7.89 16.45
C GLY A 1 -49.34 -7.05 17.00
N TYR A 2 -48.14 -7.21 16.47
CA TYR A 2 -47.05 -6.24 16.58
C TYR A 2 -46.22 -6.39 15.31
N PHE A 3 -46.47 -5.47 14.38
CA PHE A 3 -45.68 -5.27 13.16
C PHE A 3 -44.84 -4.01 13.37
N ASN A 4 -43.60 -4.07 12.89
CA ASN A 4 -42.71 -2.98 12.47
C ASN A 4 -42.27 -1.94 13.50
N THR A 5 -41.08 -2.19 14.05
CA THR A 5 -40.06 -1.15 14.25
C THR A 5 -38.74 -1.68 13.69
N LEU A 6 -38.55 -1.51 12.37
CA LEU A 6 -37.22 -1.46 11.78
C LEU A 6 -36.62 -0.10 12.20
N ASP A 7 -35.57 -0.15 13.00
CA ASP A 7 -34.96 1.03 13.63
C ASP A 7 -34.39 2.00 12.60
N CYS A 8 -34.69 3.29 12.79
CA CYS A 8 -34.16 4.42 12.02
C CYS A 8 -32.62 4.54 12.05
N PHE A 9 -31.95 3.74 12.87
CA PHE A 9 -30.50 3.70 12.99
C PHE A 9 -29.82 3.01 11.79
N ASP A 10 -30.44 1.95 11.24
CA ASP A 10 -29.89 1.20 10.10
C ASP A 10 -30.05 1.96 8.78
N ILE A 11 -31.13 2.74 8.64
CA ILE A 11 -31.39 3.58 7.44
C ILE A 11 -30.47 4.81 7.44
N CYS A 12 -30.24 5.45 8.59
CA CYS A 12 -29.26 6.54 8.70
C CYS A 12 -27.82 6.07 8.49
N LEU A 13 -27.45 4.88 8.99
CA LEU A 13 -26.13 4.29 8.75
C LEU A 13 -25.95 3.93 7.26
N MET A 14 -26.97 3.40 6.57
CA MET A 14 -26.90 3.14 5.13
C MET A 14 -26.83 4.41 4.27
N ILE A 15 -27.45 5.53 4.68
CA ILE A 15 -27.40 6.81 3.97
C ILE A 15 -26.05 7.53 4.21
N ILE A 16 -25.52 7.48 5.43
CA ILE A 16 -24.21 8.05 5.80
C ILE A 16 -23.08 7.23 5.17
N VAL A 17 -23.15 5.89 5.24
CA VAL A 17 -22.23 5.00 4.50
C VAL A 17 -22.40 5.20 3.00
N GLY A 18 -23.60 5.37 2.47
CA GLY A 18 -23.85 5.64 1.04
C GLY A 18 -23.21 6.93 0.51
N ASN A 19 -23.22 8.02 1.28
CA ASN A 19 -22.61 9.30 0.89
C ASN A 19 -21.09 9.33 1.10
N VAL A 20 -20.57 8.70 2.16
CA VAL A 20 -19.13 8.50 2.37
C VAL A 20 -18.54 7.56 1.30
N MET A 21 -19.29 6.52 0.93
CA MET A 21 -18.94 5.59 -0.15
C MET A 21 -18.96 6.27 -1.51
N LYS A 22 -19.90 7.18 -1.84
CA LYS A 22 -19.88 7.91 -3.11
C LYS A 22 -18.61 8.75 -3.29
N ASN A 23 -18.12 9.43 -2.26
CA ASN A 23 -16.93 10.28 -2.37
C ASN A 23 -15.62 9.48 -2.45
N ILE A 24 -15.49 8.39 -1.68
CA ILE A 24 -14.31 7.50 -1.74
C ILE A 24 -14.28 6.67 -3.02
N ASN A 25 -15.43 6.14 -3.46
CA ASN A 25 -15.53 5.37 -4.70
C ASN A 25 -15.29 6.28 -5.91
N THR A 26 -15.68 7.56 -5.85
CA THR A 26 -15.37 8.52 -6.92
C THR A 26 -13.89 8.90 -6.94
N LEU A 27 -13.24 9.08 -5.79
CA LEU A 27 -11.80 9.36 -5.72
C LEU A 27 -10.94 8.16 -6.14
N LEU A 28 -11.33 6.93 -5.79
CA LEU A 28 -10.62 5.72 -6.21
C LEU A 28 -10.90 5.33 -7.66
N VAL A 29 -12.14 5.43 -8.16
CA VAL A 29 -12.44 5.26 -9.60
C VAL A 29 -11.73 6.32 -10.43
N PHE A 30 -11.55 7.53 -9.88
CA PHE A 30 -10.76 8.60 -10.49
C PHE A 30 -9.24 8.31 -10.48
N LEU A 31 -8.68 7.82 -9.38
CA LEU A 31 -7.28 7.37 -9.31
C LEU A 31 -7.00 6.21 -10.29
N LEU A 32 -7.95 5.29 -10.44
CA LEU A 32 -7.87 4.16 -11.39
C LEU A 32 -8.05 4.60 -12.85
N SER A 33 -8.92 5.58 -13.11
CA SER A 33 -9.06 6.20 -14.44
C SER A 33 -7.84 7.04 -14.82
N LEU A 34 -7.17 7.63 -13.84
CA LEU A 34 -5.88 8.32 -14.01
C LEU A 34 -4.75 7.34 -14.30
N GLU A 35 -4.68 6.21 -13.61
CA GLU A 35 -3.66 5.18 -13.84
C GLU A 35 -3.74 4.61 -15.28
N GLN A 36 -4.95 4.25 -15.73
CA GLN A 36 -5.19 3.82 -17.12
C GLN A 36 -4.85 4.90 -18.17
N LYS A 37 -5.01 6.19 -17.83
CA LYS A 37 -4.65 7.31 -18.72
C LYS A 37 -3.17 7.69 -18.65
N VAL A 38 -2.51 7.50 -17.51
CA VAL A 38 -1.08 7.74 -17.32
C VAL A 38 -0.25 6.68 -18.05
N GLU A 39 -0.70 5.42 -18.09
CA GLU A 39 -0.10 4.38 -18.94
C GLU A 39 -0.13 4.76 -20.44
N SER A 40 -1.19 5.42 -20.91
CA SER A 40 -1.24 5.94 -22.29
C SER A 40 -0.32 7.13 -22.57
N LEU A 41 0.14 7.84 -21.54
CA LEU A 41 0.94 9.07 -21.65
C LEU A 41 2.46 8.83 -21.56
N GLN A 42 2.90 7.64 -21.12
CA GLN A 42 4.32 7.26 -21.10
C GLN A 42 4.96 7.18 -22.50
N SER A 43 4.17 7.34 -23.57
CA SER A 43 4.63 7.42 -24.96
C SER A 43 4.96 8.83 -25.46
N ILE A 44 4.73 9.90 -24.67
CA ILE A 44 4.88 11.29 -25.13
C ILE A 44 5.96 12.00 -24.32
N LYS A 45 7.06 12.38 -24.98
CA LYS A 45 8.12 13.22 -24.40
C LYS A 45 7.55 14.56 -23.95
N ALA A 46 7.82 14.92 -22.70
CA ALA A 46 7.42 16.19 -22.09
C ALA A 46 8.20 17.38 -22.67
N PRO A 47 7.52 18.50 -23.01
CA PRO A 47 8.16 19.80 -23.13
C PRO A 47 7.76 20.74 -21.97
N ASP A 48 8.66 21.68 -21.71
CA ASP A 48 8.62 22.67 -20.62
C ASP A 48 7.49 23.70 -20.76
N THR A 49 6.99 24.12 -19.59
CA THR A 49 6.16 25.30 -19.27
C THR A 49 4.63 25.27 -19.48
N TYR A 50 4.00 26.01 -18.56
CA TYR A 50 2.63 25.96 -18.04
C TYR A 50 1.50 26.34 -19.01
N GLU A 51 1.78 26.90 -20.19
CA GLU A 51 0.72 27.41 -21.08
C GLU A 51 0.00 26.36 -21.94
N ARG A 52 0.41 25.10 -21.91
CA ARG A 52 -0.39 24.01 -22.49
C ARG A 52 -0.52 22.83 -21.53
N SER A 53 -1.08 23.09 -20.36
CA SER A 53 -1.80 22.03 -19.63
C SER A 53 -2.90 21.52 -20.57
N SER A 54 -2.70 20.31 -21.09
CA SER A 54 -3.60 19.66 -22.05
C SER A 54 -5.03 19.74 -21.54
N ALA A 55 -5.99 19.88 -22.45
CA ALA A 55 -7.41 20.00 -22.13
C ALA A 55 -7.89 18.98 -21.07
N ILE A 56 -7.21 17.83 -21.01
CA ILE A 56 -7.40 16.71 -20.08
C ILE A 56 -7.11 17.07 -18.61
N ALA A 57 -6.05 17.85 -18.31
CA ALA A 57 -5.75 18.28 -16.94
C ALA A 57 -6.85 19.22 -16.40
N LYS A 58 -7.32 20.14 -17.26
CA LYS A 58 -8.47 21.01 -16.95
C LYS A 58 -9.76 20.20 -16.81
N THR A 59 -9.93 19.11 -17.56
CA THR A 59 -11.10 18.22 -17.44
C THR A 59 -11.07 17.39 -16.17
N LEU A 60 -9.94 16.79 -15.77
CA LEU A 60 -9.81 16.01 -14.55
C LEU A 60 -10.03 16.87 -13.30
N VAL A 61 -9.47 18.09 -13.30
CA VAL A 61 -9.72 19.08 -12.26
C VAL A 61 -11.19 19.53 -12.22
N LYS A 62 -11.80 19.85 -13.38
CA LYS A 62 -13.24 20.14 -13.45
C LYS A 62 -14.12 18.97 -13.00
N SER A 63 -13.67 17.72 -13.17
CA SER A 63 -14.37 16.52 -12.73
C SER A 63 -14.31 16.38 -11.20
N LEU A 64 -13.14 16.63 -10.60
CA LEU A 64 -12.96 16.74 -9.15
C LEU A 64 -13.87 17.83 -8.57
N THR A 65 -13.93 19.00 -9.21
CA THR A 65 -14.81 20.10 -8.78
C THR A 65 -16.28 19.73 -8.92
N ALA A 66 -16.69 19.10 -10.02
CA ALA A 66 -18.07 18.72 -10.32
C ALA A 66 -18.62 17.66 -9.35
N VAL A 67 -17.80 16.71 -8.90
CA VAL A 67 -18.21 15.70 -7.92
C VAL A 67 -18.49 16.34 -6.56
N VAL A 68 -17.64 17.29 -6.15
CA VAL A 68 -17.80 18.06 -4.90
C VAL A 68 -18.98 19.04 -4.99
N THR A 69 -19.28 19.60 -6.17
CA THR A 69 -20.43 20.52 -6.37
C THR A 69 -21.75 19.81 -6.66
N SER A 70 -21.76 18.57 -7.17
CA SER A 70 -22.98 17.87 -7.64
C SER A 70 -23.94 17.40 -6.55
N THR A 71 -23.64 17.62 -5.27
CA THR A 71 -24.53 17.31 -4.14
C THR A 71 -25.04 18.56 -3.39
N ALA A 72 -24.72 19.77 -3.84
CA ALA A 72 -24.99 21.00 -3.08
C ALA A 72 -26.20 21.79 -3.61
N SER A 73 -27.20 21.98 -2.75
CA SER A 73 -28.01 23.20 -2.76
C SER A 73 -27.14 24.39 -2.32
N VAL A 74 -27.31 25.56 -2.93
CA VAL A 74 -26.64 26.80 -2.54
C VAL A 74 -26.95 27.09 -1.06
N PRO A 75 -25.97 27.11 -0.15
CA PRO A 75 -26.24 27.36 1.26
C PRO A 75 -26.59 28.83 1.48
N LYS A 76 -27.59 29.11 2.32
CA LYS A 76 -27.79 30.45 2.87
C LYS A 76 -26.56 30.82 3.73
N GLN A 77 -25.97 32.00 3.48
CA GLN A 77 -24.96 32.59 4.35
C GLN A 77 -25.46 32.58 5.81
N ARG A 78 -24.70 31.95 6.70
CA ARG A 78 -24.87 32.07 8.14
C ARG A 78 -23.97 33.20 8.59
N GLU A 79 -24.52 34.31 9.05
CA GLU A 79 -23.73 35.34 9.74
C GLU A 79 -23.06 34.70 10.98
N ARG A 80 -21.73 34.60 10.96
CA ARG A 80 -20.95 34.14 12.11
C ARG A 80 -20.82 35.29 13.12
N LYS A 81 -20.97 35.01 14.41
CA LYS A 81 -20.64 35.97 15.47
C LYS A 81 -19.12 36.13 15.53
N ARG A 82 -18.63 37.33 15.17
CA ARG A 82 -17.22 37.69 15.26
C ARG A 82 -16.85 38.08 16.68
N SER A 83 -15.67 37.67 17.11
CA SER A 83 -15.12 38.03 18.42
C SER A 83 -14.60 39.47 18.47
N LYS A 84 -14.17 40.01 17.31
CA LYS A 84 -13.65 41.38 17.16
C LYS A 84 -14.30 42.10 15.98
N ALA A 85 -14.34 43.42 16.03
CA ALA A 85 -14.82 44.22 14.89
C ALA A 85 -13.82 44.20 13.72
N SER A 86 -12.53 44.31 14.02
CA SER A 86 -11.42 44.26 13.06
C SER A 86 -10.21 43.57 13.70
N LEU A 87 -9.25 43.18 12.86
CA LEU A 87 -7.96 42.60 13.24
C LEU A 87 -6.84 43.57 12.88
N SER A 88 -5.85 43.71 13.76
CA SER A 88 -4.58 44.31 13.41
C SER A 88 -3.73 43.35 12.56
N VAL A 89 -2.75 43.88 11.83
CA VAL A 89 -1.82 43.07 11.03
C VAL A 89 -1.05 42.09 11.93
N ASP A 90 -0.66 42.50 13.13
CA ASP A 90 0.03 41.64 14.09
C ASP A 90 -0.85 40.47 14.56
N GLU A 91 -2.14 40.72 14.81
CA GLU A 91 -3.09 39.66 15.17
C GLU A 91 -3.36 38.69 14.02
N LEU A 92 -3.42 39.21 12.78
CA LEU A 92 -3.52 38.37 11.58
C LEU A 92 -2.29 37.48 11.43
N VAL A 93 -1.09 38.06 11.56
CA VAL A 93 0.19 37.35 11.47
C VAL A 93 0.30 36.26 12.54
N GLU A 94 -0.06 36.57 13.79
CA GLU A 94 -0.03 35.61 14.89
C GLU A 94 -1.06 34.50 14.70
N GLY A 95 -2.26 34.85 14.24
CA GLY A 95 -3.28 33.88 13.87
C GLY A 95 -2.81 32.92 12.77
N LEU A 96 -2.19 33.45 11.71
CA LEU A 96 -1.64 32.64 10.62
C LEU A 96 -0.50 31.74 11.09
N ARG A 97 0.36 32.20 12.01
CA ARG A 97 1.38 31.35 12.63
C ARG A 97 0.77 30.20 13.42
N SER A 98 -0.26 30.48 14.24
CA SER A 98 -0.96 29.44 15.00
C SER A 98 -1.65 28.43 14.06
N ASP A 99 -2.33 28.89 13.01
CA ASP A 99 -2.96 28.03 12.02
C ASP A 99 -1.94 27.11 11.31
N LEU A 100 -0.79 27.67 10.88
CA LEU A 100 0.23 26.91 10.16
C LEU A 100 1.03 25.97 11.05
N VAL A 101 1.44 26.40 12.25
CA VAL A 101 2.42 25.67 13.07
C VAL A 101 1.77 24.88 14.20
N GLU A 102 0.77 25.45 14.88
CA GLU A 102 0.17 24.82 16.06
C GLU A 102 -1.01 23.92 15.67
N ARG A 103 -1.89 24.41 14.78
CA ARG A 103 -3.04 23.66 14.27
C ARG A 103 -2.68 22.78 13.09
N GLU A 104 -1.56 23.05 12.43
CA GLU A 104 -1.11 22.36 11.22
C GLU A 104 -2.23 22.28 10.17
N TYR A 105 -2.90 23.42 9.88
CA TYR A 105 -4.17 23.42 9.13
C TYR A 105 -4.08 22.73 7.76
N LEU A 106 -2.92 22.75 7.10
CA LEU A 106 -2.68 22.05 5.83
C LEU A 106 -2.85 20.52 5.96
N TRP A 107 -2.70 19.98 7.17
CA TRP A 107 -2.92 18.56 7.50
C TRP A 107 -4.18 18.30 8.33
N SER A 108 -4.64 19.26 9.12
CA SER A 108 -5.76 19.06 10.05
C SER A 108 -7.09 19.57 9.50
N GLY A 109 -7.07 20.56 8.61
CA GLY A 109 -8.23 21.34 8.24
C GLY A 109 -8.76 22.26 9.35
N ASP A 110 -8.06 22.37 10.49
CA ASP A 110 -8.43 23.24 11.60
C ASP A 110 -7.87 24.65 11.37
N ILE A 111 -8.74 25.56 10.93
CA ILE A 111 -8.41 26.97 10.67
C ILE A 111 -9.07 27.88 11.71
N ASN A 112 -8.44 29.02 11.99
CA ASN A 112 -9.10 30.10 12.71
C ASN A 112 -9.98 30.93 11.76
N SER A 113 -11.27 30.63 11.73
CA SER A 113 -12.23 31.33 10.86
C SER A 113 -12.39 32.82 11.16
N GLU A 114 -11.95 33.31 12.33
CA GLU A 114 -11.93 34.75 12.64
C GLU A 114 -11.04 35.54 11.68
N LEU A 115 -9.97 34.91 11.15
CA LEU A 115 -9.00 35.52 10.26
C LEU A 115 -9.56 35.82 8.87
N TYR A 116 -10.65 35.17 8.46
CA TYR A 116 -11.15 35.19 7.09
C TYR A 116 -12.48 35.95 6.97
N ALA A 117 -12.62 36.73 5.90
CA ALA A 117 -13.88 37.35 5.51
C ALA A 117 -14.88 36.27 5.03
N GLU A 118 -16.19 36.56 5.15
CA GLU A 118 -17.24 35.58 4.78
C GLU A 118 -17.23 35.24 3.29
N ASP A 119 -16.91 36.21 2.45
CA ASP A 119 -16.82 36.19 0.99
C ASP A 119 -15.39 35.99 0.48
N CYS A 120 -14.47 35.49 1.33
CA CYS A 120 -13.09 35.24 0.94
C CYS A 120 -13.01 34.33 -0.29
N ILE A 121 -12.16 34.71 -1.25
CA ILE A 121 -11.87 33.92 -2.44
C ILE A 121 -10.71 32.98 -2.14
N PHE A 122 -10.92 31.68 -2.35
CA PHE A 122 -9.92 30.63 -2.15
C PHE A 122 -9.46 30.10 -3.51
N SER A 123 -8.15 30.05 -3.69
CA SER A 123 -7.48 29.55 -4.89
C SER A 123 -6.32 28.66 -4.49
N ASP A 124 -6.26 27.46 -5.06
CA ASP A 124 -5.16 26.50 -4.93
C ASP A 124 -4.86 25.88 -6.31
N PRO A 125 -3.79 25.07 -6.46
CA PRO A 125 -3.42 24.47 -7.75
C PRO A 125 -4.49 23.55 -8.38
N THR A 126 -5.51 23.18 -7.61
CA THR A 126 -6.59 22.25 -7.97
C THR A 126 -7.97 22.90 -7.98
N LEU A 127 -8.24 23.94 -7.20
CA LEU A 127 -9.58 24.52 -7.07
C LEU A 127 -9.56 26.05 -6.96
N LYS A 128 -10.68 26.67 -7.36
CA LYS A 128 -10.97 28.07 -7.08
C LYS A 128 -12.45 28.25 -6.78
N PHE A 129 -12.77 28.85 -5.64
CA PHE A 129 -14.15 29.09 -5.19
C PHE A 129 -14.21 30.27 -4.23
N GLU A 130 -15.43 30.68 -3.88
CA GLU A 130 -15.70 31.80 -2.99
C GLU A 130 -16.48 31.33 -1.76
N GLY A 131 -16.19 31.96 -0.62
CA GLY A 131 -16.96 31.83 0.62
C GLY A 131 -16.30 30.95 1.67
N LEU A 132 -16.15 31.49 2.88
CA LEU A 132 -15.54 30.79 4.02
C LEU A 132 -16.33 29.55 4.45
N ALA A 133 -17.67 29.61 4.38
CA ALA A 133 -18.52 28.44 4.68
C ALA A 133 -18.35 27.29 3.67
N THR A 134 -17.99 27.61 2.43
CA THR A 134 -17.63 26.61 1.42
C THR A 134 -16.29 25.99 1.76
N PHE A 135 -15.31 26.80 2.19
CA PHE A 135 -13.99 26.32 2.58
C PHE A 135 -14.04 25.37 3.78
N GLU A 136 -14.71 25.77 4.88
CA GLU A 136 -14.87 24.92 6.06
C GLU A 136 -15.53 23.57 5.72
N ARG A 137 -16.57 23.57 4.89
CA ARG A 137 -17.22 22.32 4.48
C ARG A 137 -16.28 21.41 3.68
N ASN A 138 -15.47 21.99 2.80
CA ASN A 138 -14.47 21.23 2.06
C ASN A 138 -13.47 20.58 3.03
N LEU A 139 -13.01 21.32 4.05
CA LEU A 139 -12.12 20.79 5.08
C LEU A 139 -12.80 19.72 5.96
N GLU A 140 -14.04 19.94 6.41
CA GLU A 140 -14.84 18.96 7.17
C GLU A 140 -15.02 17.64 6.40
N SER A 141 -15.19 17.72 5.07
CA SER A 141 -15.33 16.53 4.24
C SER A 141 -14.06 15.66 4.19
N LEU A 142 -12.89 16.27 4.45
CA LEU A 142 -11.58 15.62 4.45
C LEU A 142 -11.17 15.14 5.86
N GLU A 143 -11.76 15.67 6.91
CA GLU A 143 -11.42 15.38 8.31
C GLU A 143 -11.41 13.87 8.64
N PRO A 144 -12.40 13.04 8.22
CA PRO A 144 -12.38 11.60 8.49
C PRO A 144 -11.17 10.90 7.84
N PHE A 145 -10.78 11.33 6.64
CA PHE A 145 -9.61 10.81 5.95
C PHE A 145 -8.33 11.20 6.67
N LEU A 146 -8.20 12.47 7.06
CA LEU A 146 -7.01 12.99 7.73
C LEU A 146 -6.80 12.33 9.10
N LYS A 147 -7.85 12.17 9.91
CA LYS A 147 -7.78 11.45 11.20
C LYS A 147 -7.36 10.00 11.04
N ARG A 148 -7.76 9.36 9.94
CA ARG A 148 -7.51 7.94 9.69
C ARG A 148 -6.13 7.68 9.09
N PHE A 149 -5.69 8.52 8.17
CA PHE A 149 -4.56 8.24 7.29
C PHE A 149 -3.40 9.24 7.42
N ALA A 150 -3.54 10.31 8.19
CA ALA A 150 -2.45 11.25 8.46
C ALA A 150 -2.43 11.58 9.97
N PRO A 151 -2.05 10.65 10.86
CA PRO A 151 -2.06 10.93 12.30
C PRO A 151 -1.05 12.03 12.64
N ALA A 152 -1.38 12.87 13.64
CA ALA A 152 -0.53 14.00 14.06
C ALA A 152 0.91 13.60 14.42
N SER A 153 1.12 12.37 14.89
CA SER A 153 2.45 11.84 15.21
C SER A 153 3.34 11.53 13.99
N GLN A 154 2.80 11.60 12.78
CA GLN A 154 3.48 11.23 11.53
C GLN A 154 3.50 12.36 10.50
N ARG A 155 3.07 13.56 10.89
CA ARG A 155 3.01 14.72 10.01
C ARG A 155 3.56 15.95 10.70
N ARG A 156 3.96 16.92 9.90
CA ARG A 156 4.37 18.24 10.36
C ARG A 156 4.12 19.29 9.31
N VAL A 157 3.76 20.49 9.73
CA VAL A 157 3.93 21.72 8.92
C VAL A 157 5.06 22.54 9.52
N SER A 158 5.94 23.05 8.68
CA SER A 158 7.03 23.94 9.06
C SER A 158 6.87 25.25 8.31
N LEU A 159 6.71 26.34 9.05
CA LEU A 159 6.76 27.68 8.52
C LEU A 159 8.21 28.01 8.20
N VAL A 160 8.53 28.20 6.92
CA VAL A 160 9.88 28.51 6.42
C VAL A 160 10.13 30.00 6.51
N ASP A 161 9.16 30.79 6.04
CA ASP A 161 9.22 32.24 6.10
C ASP A 161 7.81 32.83 6.17
N LEU A 162 7.69 34.04 6.71
CA LEU A 162 6.45 34.78 6.79
C LEU A 162 6.73 36.26 6.55
N PHE A 163 6.32 36.73 5.37
CA PHE A 163 6.55 38.09 4.90
C PHE A 163 5.26 38.90 4.97
N VAL A 164 5.37 40.18 5.34
CA VAL A 164 4.24 41.11 5.43
C VAL A 164 4.53 42.30 4.52
N ASP A 165 3.60 42.59 3.61
CA ASP A 165 3.59 43.82 2.81
C ASP A 165 2.36 44.64 3.21
N SER A 166 2.58 45.62 4.08
CA SER A 166 1.50 46.49 4.58
C SER A 166 0.99 47.47 3.52
N GLU A 167 1.80 47.81 2.51
CA GLU A 167 1.36 48.70 1.43
C GLU A 167 0.43 47.98 0.46
N LYS A 168 0.78 46.74 0.11
CA LYS A 168 -0.04 45.89 -0.78
C LYS A 168 -1.05 45.01 -0.04
N LYS A 169 -1.13 45.15 1.28
CA LYS A 169 -2.07 44.45 2.18
C LYS A 169 -2.08 42.94 2.01
N PHE A 170 -0.91 42.30 2.05
CA PHE A 170 -0.85 40.85 2.10
C PHE A 170 0.19 40.33 3.09
N VAL A 171 -0.06 39.12 3.58
CA VAL A 171 0.90 38.28 4.29
C VAL A 171 1.19 37.08 3.40
N GLU A 172 2.46 36.76 3.17
CA GLU A 172 2.87 35.59 2.39
C GLU A 172 3.62 34.61 3.30
N ALA A 173 3.08 33.40 3.42
CA ALA A 173 3.70 32.32 4.17
C ALA A 173 4.35 31.33 3.22
N CYS A 174 5.65 31.09 3.38
CA CYS A 174 6.35 29.99 2.76
C CYS A 174 6.39 28.82 3.74
N TRP A 175 5.95 27.65 3.33
CA TRP A 175 5.80 26.51 4.21
C TRP A 175 6.28 25.22 3.56
N ARG A 176 6.59 24.25 4.42
CA ARG A 176 6.87 22.87 4.07
C ARG A 176 5.96 21.97 4.89
N MET A 177 5.14 21.17 4.23
CA MET A 177 4.37 20.11 4.88
C MET A 177 5.01 18.75 4.56
N VAL A 178 5.24 17.97 5.60
CA VAL A 178 5.81 16.62 5.50
C VAL A 178 4.93 15.67 6.27
N GLY A 179 4.62 14.51 5.69
CA GLY A 179 3.87 13.49 6.41
C GLY A 179 4.03 12.10 5.82
N ASP A 180 4.18 11.12 6.71
CA ASP A 180 4.10 9.71 6.36
C ASP A 180 2.63 9.27 6.54
N LEU A 181 1.95 8.98 5.44
CA LEU A 181 0.54 8.56 5.54
C LEU A 181 0.44 7.16 6.12
N ALA A 182 -0.54 6.93 6.99
CA ALA A 182 -0.88 5.64 7.59
C ALA A 182 -1.60 4.70 6.60
N LEU A 183 -1.16 4.70 5.34
CA LEU A 183 -1.51 3.73 4.32
C LEU A 183 -0.53 2.54 4.35
N PRO A 184 -0.90 1.36 3.82
CA PRO A 184 -0.09 0.15 3.91
C PRO A 184 1.35 0.29 3.37
N TRP A 185 1.54 1.04 2.29
CA TRP A 185 2.84 1.32 1.68
C TRP A 185 3.53 2.59 2.19
N ARG A 186 2.94 3.25 3.20
CA ARG A 186 3.44 4.46 3.87
C ARG A 186 4.01 5.51 2.91
N PRO A 187 3.22 6.04 1.96
CA PRO A 187 3.73 7.09 1.09
C PRO A 187 4.12 8.30 1.94
N ARG A 188 5.31 8.84 1.68
CA ARG A 188 5.78 10.07 2.32
C ARG A 188 5.49 11.24 1.40
N LEU A 189 4.60 12.12 1.83
CA LEU A 189 4.32 13.37 1.13
C LEU A 189 5.26 14.44 1.69
N GLU A 190 6.08 15.03 0.82
CA GLU A 190 6.86 16.23 1.11
C GLU A 190 6.45 17.30 0.10
N LEU A 191 5.77 18.34 0.59
CA LEU A 191 5.24 19.40 -0.25
C LEU A 191 5.71 20.74 0.29
N ASP A 192 6.32 21.52 -0.58
CA ASP A 192 6.79 22.87 -0.33
C ASP A 192 5.86 23.82 -1.07
N GLY A 193 5.40 24.85 -0.40
CA GLY A 193 4.39 25.74 -0.94
C GLY A 193 4.51 27.16 -0.40
N ARG A 194 3.73 28.03 -1.02
CA ARG A 194 3.48 29.38 -0.53
C ARG A 194 1.98 29.62 -0.50
N THR A 195 1.55 30.36 0.50
CA THR A 195 0.17 30.88 0.57
C THR A 195 0.22 32.38 0.76
N ARG A 196 -0.43 33.11 -0.13
CA ARG A 196 -0.61 34.55 -0.03
C ARG A 196 -2.01 34.85 0.50
N PHE A 197 -2.02 35.54 1.63
CA PHE A 197 -3.21 35.99 2.35
C PHE A 197 -3.36 37.50 2.14
N THR A 198 -4.20 37.91 1.20
CA THR A 198 -4.53 39.33 0.99
C THR A 198 -5.66 39.72 1.94
N TYR A 199 -5.51 40.82 2.66
CA TYR A 199 -6.46 41.24 3.69
C TYR A 199 -7.13 42.59 3.37
N GLY A 200 -8.38 42.74 3.84
CA GLY A 200 -9.21 43.91 3.68
C GLY A 200 -8.96 44.99 4.74
N ASP A 201 -9.76 46.06 4.71
CA ASP A 201 -9.62 47.20 5.62
C ASP A 201 -9.91 46.86 7.09
N ASP A 202 -10.66 45.78 7.33
CA ASP A 202 -10.93 45.25 8.67
C ASP A 202 -9.86 44.25 9.13
N GLY A 203 -8.79 44.04 8.36
CA GLY A 203 -7.68 43.15 8.66
C GLY A 203 -7.95 41.66 8.42
N ARG A 204 -9.10 41.30 7.84
CA ARG A 204 -9.43 39.90 7.51
C ARG A 204 -9.02 39.53 6.10
N ILE A 205 -8.71 38.26 5.92
CA ILE A 205 -8.30 37.67 4.65
C ILE A 205 -9.51 37.68 3.70
N ILE A 206 -9.37 38.40 2.59
CA ILE A 206 -10.35 38.47 1.51
C ILE A 206 -9.95 37.60 0.31
N MET A 207 -8.66 37.23 0.23
CA MET A 207 -8.17 36.33 -0.80
C MET A 207 -7.05 35.44 -0.26
N TYR A 208 -7.26 34.14 -0.44
CA TYR A 208 -6.33 33.05 -0.17
C TYR A 208 -5.84 32.52 -1.52
N ASP A 209 -4.54 32.61 -1.78
CA ASP A 209 -3.92 32.08 -2.99
C ASP A 209 -2.74 31.17 -2.64
N GLU A 210 -2.91 29.87 -2.84
CA GLU A 210 -1.92 28.84 -2.56
C GLU A 210 -1.26 28.34 -3.85
N ALA A 211 0.03 28.10 -3.78
CA ALA A 211 0.78 27.48 -4.86
C ALA A 211 1.87 26.55 -4.35
N TRP A 212 1.99 25.40 -5.00
CA TRP A 212 2.99 24.39 -4.69
C TRP A 212 4.25 24.60 -5.55
N THR A 213 5.40 24.39 -4.94
CA THR A 213 6.69 24.79 -5.52
C THR A 213 7.50 23.60 -5.99
N ASN A 214 7.46 22.48 -5.26
CA ASN A 214 8.27 21.29 -5.55
C ASN A 214 7.51 20.15 -6.25
N LEU A 215 6.17 20.14 -6.18
CA LEU A 215 5.30 19.15 -6.82
C LEU A 215 4.08 19.84 -7.42
N ASN A 216 3.65 19.40 -8.60
CA ASN A 216 2.32 19.75 -9.11
C ASN A 216 1.24 18.78 -8.59
N ALA A 217 -0.04 19.13 -8.83
CA ALA A 217 -1.19 18.34 -8.37
C ALA A 217 -1.13 16.86 -8.73
N LEU A 218 -0.71 16.53 -9.96
CA LEU A 218 -0.60 15.15 -10.43
C LEU A 218 0.59 14.41 -9.80
N GLU A 219 1.71 15.11 -9.59
CA GLU A 219 2.89 14.53 -8.95
C GLU A 219 2.66 14.23 -7.47
N ALA A 220 1.99 15.14 -6.74
CA ALA A 220 1.59 14.89 -5.35
C ALA A 220 0.67 13.66 -5.27
N LEU A 221 -0.30 13.55 -6.20
CA LEU A 221 -1.16 12.37 -6.30
C LEU A 221 -0.37 11.09 -6.60
N ALA A 222 0.63 11.17 -7.48
CA ALA A 222 1.50 10.05 -7.82
C ALA A 222 2.40 9.63 -6.65
N VAL A 223 2.82 10.55 -5.78
CA VAL A 223 3.54 10.23 -4.55
C VAL A 223 2.68 9.40 -3.60
N LEU A 224 1.37 9.66 -3.53
CA LEU A 224 0.44 8.86 -2.73
C LEU A 224 0.34 7.41 -3.19
N LEU A 225 0.70 7.10 -4.44
CA LEU A 225 0.70 5.76 -5.02
C LEU A 225 2.06 5.05 -4.89
N LYS A 226 3.11 5.75 -4.44
CA LYS A 226 4.48 5.22 -4.34
C LYS A 226 4.85 4.84 -2.90
N PRO A 227 5.53 3.71 -2.66
CA PRO A 227 6.07 3.37 -1.35
C PRO A 227 7.12 4.40 -0.87
N SER A 228 7.22 4.65 0.44
CA SER A 228 8.25 5.55 0.98
C SER A 228 9.68 5.05 0.77
N THR A 229 10.54 5.95 0.34
CA THR A 229 11.99 5.75 0.14
C THR A 229 12.80 6.50 1.22
N GLN A 230 12.56 6.27 2.51
CA GLN A 230 13.40 6.89 3.55
C GLN A 230 14.75 6.16 3.71
N LYS A 231 15.86 6.92 3.63
CA LYS A 231 17.21 6.51 4.08
C LYS A 231 17.25 6.48 5.62
N LYS A 232 17.58 5.32 6.20
CA LYS A 232 17.68 5.08 7.66
C LYS A 232 18.74 5.98 8.33
N HIS A 233 18.39 6.64 9.45
CA HIS A 233 19.35 7.28 10.36
C HIS A 233 20.17 6.22 11.11
N LYS A 234 21.51 6.34 11.11
CA LYS A 234 22.41 5.51 11.91
C LYS A 234 22.51 6.05 13.34
N ILE A 235 22.19 5.20 14.33
CA ILE A 235 22.48 5.39 15.77
C ILE A 235 23.43 4.24 16.17
N PRO A 236 24.45 4.45 17.03
CA PRO A 236 25.56 3.51 17.16
C PRO A 236 25.15 2.23 17.91
N ILE A 237 25.55 1.09 17.34
CA ILE A 237 25.25 -0.26 17.82
C ILE A 237 26.37 -0.76 18.72
N ARG A 238 26.01 -1.35 19.88
CA ARG A 238 26.91 -2.20 20.66
C ARG A 238 27.03 -3.54 19.93
N ARG A 239 28.20 -3.81 19.33
CA ARG A 239 28.50 -5.02 18.55
C ARG A 239 28.28 -6.30 19.36
N LEU A 240 27.30 -7.09 18.97
CA LEU A 240 27.32 -8.55 19.10
C LEU A 240 27.72 -9.12 17.73
N ALA A 241 28.44 -10.25 17.75
CA ALA A 241 29.26 -10.77 16.65
C ALA A 241 28.62 -10.67 15.24
N ALA A 242 29.45 -10.30 14.27
CA ALA A 242 29.06 -10.01 12.89
C ALA A 242 28.22 -11.13 12.24
N ARG A 243 26.96 -10.81 11.96
CA ARG A 243 26.01 -11.47 11.04
C ARG A 243 25.43 -10.40 10.10
N PRO A 244 24.92 -10.75 8.90
CA PRO A 244 25.19 -10.13 7.59
C PRO A 244 24.58 -8.73 7.32
N SER A 245 24.60 -7.84 8.31
CA SER A 245 24.28 -6.41 8.17
C SER A 245 25.36 -5.58 7.46
N GLU A 246 26.48 -6.21 7.05
CA GLU A 246 27.60 -5.59 6.32
C GLU A 246 27.67 -5.96 4.82
N ARG A 247 26.70 -6.71 4.26
CA ARG A 247 26.66 -6.89 2.79
C ARG A 247 26.35 -5.55 2.13
N THR A 248 27.38 -4.94 1.56
CA THR A 248 27.23 -3.87 0.57
C THR A 248 26.61 -4.51 -0.66
N TYR A 249 25.37 -4.13 -0.98
CA TYR A 249 24.73 -4.60 -2.20
C TYR A 249 25.39 -3.88 -3.39
N PRO A 250 26.09 -4.60 -4.28
CA PRO A 250 26.69 -3.98 -5.45
C PRO A 250 25.58 -3.40 -6.33
N ASP A 251 25.89 -2.34 -7.08
CA ASP A 251 24.94 -1.75 -8.04
C ASP A 251 24.56 -2.74 -9.16
N THR A 252 25.39 -3.77 -9.39
CA THR A 252 25.13 -4.89 -10.28
C THR A 252 25.22 -6.21 -9.53
N VAL A 253 24.13 -6.98 -9.55
CA VAL A 253 24.04 -8.26 -8.85
C VAL A 253 24.36 -9.42 -9.80
N GLU A 254 25.25 -10.30 -9.34
CA GLU A 254 25.64 -11.51 -10.04
C GLU A 254 24.78 -12.69 -9.56
N HIS A 255 23.55 -12.78 -10.09
CA HIS A 255 22.56 -13.80 -9.69
C HIS A 255 23.06 -15.25 -9.79
N TRP A 256 24.03 -15.51 -10.66
CA TRP A 256 24.81 -16.74 -10.68
C TRP A 256 26.25 -16.43 -11.12
N PRO A 257 27.23 -17.27 -10.74
CA PRO A 257 28.62 -17.06 -11.11
C PRO A 257 28.81 -16.88 -12.62
N GLY A 258 29.39 -15.75 -13.02
CA GLY A 258 29.70 -15.42 -14.41
C GLY A 258 28.58 -14.74 -15.19
N ARG A 259 27.41 -14.46 -14.59
CA ARG A 259 26.29 -13.79 -15.27
C ARG A 259 26.70 -12.49 -15.94
N LEU A 260 27.46 -11.64 -15.24
CA LEU A 260 27.90 -10.34 -15.75
C LEU A 260 28.90 -10.48 -16.92
N SER A 261 29.52 -11.65 -17.02
CA SER A 261 30.38 -12.05 -18.14
C SER A 261 29.62 -12.83 -19.23
N GLN A 262 28.27 -12.79 -19.21
CA GLN A 262 27.39 -13.51 -20.14
C GLN A 262 27.50 -15.05 -20.06
N ASN A 263 27.96 -15.60 -18.95
CA ASN A 263 27.88 -17.04 -18.73
C ASN A 263 26.41 -17.45 -18.53
N ALA A 264 26.05 -18.60 -19.11
CA ALA A 264 24.75 -19.20 -18.88
C ALA A 264 24.57 -19.53 -17.38
N PRO A 265 23.33 -19.49 -16.87
CA PRO A 265 23.03 -19.97 -15.53
C PRO A 265 23.46 -21.45 -15.37
N PRO A 266 23.83 -21.87 -14.15
CA PRO A 266 24.27 -23.23 -13.92
C PRO A 266 23.15 -24.22 -14.28
N PRO A 267 23.44 -25.29 -15.05
CA PRO A 267 22.48 -26.34 -15.27
C PRO A 267 22.36 -27.17 -13.98
N SER A 268 21.20 -27.18 -13.34
CA SER A 268 20.92 -28.07 -12.21
C SER A 268 19.58 -28.75 -12.40
N THR A 269 19.52 -29.97 -12.96
CA THR A 269 18.25 -30.73 -12.95
C THR A 269 18.11 -31.46 -11.63
N ILE A 270 17.09 -31.12 -10.84
CA ILE A 270 16.85 -31.68 -9.49
C ILE A 270 15.55 -32.51 -9.47
N CYS A 271 14.53 -32.07 -10.20
CA CYS A 271 13.29 -32.82 -10.35
C CYS A 271 13.55 -34.14 -11.09
N LYS A 272 13.25 -35.27 -10.42
CA LYS A 272 13.37 -36.61 -11.01
C LYS A 272 12.15 -37.01 -11.85
N ARG A 273 11.06 -36.27 -11.71
CA ARG A 273 9.80 -36.41 -12.46
C ARG A 273 9.30 -35.02 -12.85
N ASN A 274 8.41 -34.99 -13.84
CA ASN A 274 7.73 -33.76 -14.23
C ASN A 274 6.93 -33.19 -13.05
N VAL A 275 7.12 -31.92 -12.74
CA VAL A 275 6.41 -31.20 -11.67
C VAL A 275 5.87 -29.90 -12.24
N ARG A 276 4.60 -29.60 -11.92
CA ARG A 276 3.94 -28.35 -12.29
C ARG A 276 3.88 -27.43 -11.08
N ILE A 277 4.19 -26.16 -11.28
CA ILE A 277 4.16 -25.15 -10.22
C ILE A 277 3.29 -23.97 -10.66
N ILE A 278 2.34 -23.59 -9.80
CA ILE A 278 1.62 -22.32 -9.93
C ILE A 278 2.11 -21.38 -8.83
N ILE A 279 2.73 -20.28 -9.22
CA ILE A 279 3.18 -19.23 -8.31
C ILE A 279 2.02 -18.29 -8.00
N LEU A 280 1.73 -18.11 -6.71
CA LEU A 280 0.74 -17.16 -6.21
C LEU A 280 1.47 -15.88 -5.75
N PRO A 281 1.27 -14.74 -6.44
CA PRO A 281 1.94 -13.48 -6.13
C PRO A 281 1.71 -12.94 -4.70
N GLY A 282 2.72 -12.22 -4.21
CA GLY A 282 2.65 -11.44 -2.97
C GLY A 282 1.93 -10.10 -3.16
N PHE A 283 1.54 -9.48 -2.05
CA PHE A 283 0.81 -8.21 -2.08
C PHE A 283 1.63 -7.12 -2.79
N GLY A 284 1.05 -6.49 -3.81
CA GLY A 284 1.72 -5.47 -4.64
C GLY A 284 2.62 -6.05 -5.75
N ASN A 285 2.75 -7.37 -5.86
CA ASN A 285 3.49 -8.00 -6.95
C ASN A 285 2.60 -8.33 -8.14
N ASP A 286 3.24 -8.36 -9.31
CA ASP A 286 2.68 -8.74 -10.60
C ASP A 286 3.34 -10.04 -11.10
N ALA A 287 2.77 -10.72 -12.09
CA ALA A 287 3.40 -11.85 -12.77
C ALA A 287 4.81 -11.52 -13.30
N ILE A 288 5.01 -10.30 -13.81
CA ILE A 288 6.32 -9.88 -14.33
C ILE A 288 7.41 -9.88 -13.25
N ASP A 289 7.06 -9.72 -11.98
CA ASP A 289 8.03 -9.73 -10.86
C ASP A 289 8.66 -11.11 -10.64
N TYR A 290 8.02 -12.17 -11.14
CA TYR A 290 8.52 -13.54 -11.05
C TYR A 290 9.12 -14.04 -12.37
N GLN A 291 8.86 -13.33 -13.47
CA GLN A 291 9.32 -13.67 -14.83
C GLN A 291 10.53 -12.83 -15.25
N GLU A 292 10.42 -11.51 -15.16
CA GLU A 292 11.44 -10.52 -15.57
C GLU A 292 11.57 -9.45 -14.47
N PRO A 293 12.05 -9.85 -13.27
CA PRO A 293 11.99 -9.02 -12.07
C PRO A 293 12.72 -7.69 -12.27
N LEU A 294 12.02 -6.57 -12.07
CA LEU A 294 12.57 -5.21 -12.15
C LEU A 294 13.22 -4.89 -13.51
N GLY A 295 12.66 -5.43 -14.60
CA GLY A 295 13.17 -5.23 -15.96
C GLY A 295 14.46 -6.00 -16.23
N GLN A 296 14.82 -6.95 -15.37
CA GLN A 296 15.94 -7.85 -15.62
C GLN A 296 15.56 -8.92 -16.64
N PRO A 297 16.56 -9.50 -17.34
CA PRO A 297 16.31 -10.58 -18.28
C PRO A 297 15.55 -11.77 -17.68
N LYS A 298 14.74 -12.43 -18.50
CA LYS A 298 13.86 -13.54 -18.12
C LYS A 298 14.58 -14.65 -17.37
N GLU A 299 15.83 -14.94 -17.70
CA GLU A 299 16.64 -15.97 -17.06
C GLU A 299 16.87 -15.74 -15.56
N VAL A 300 16.68 -14.52 -15.05
CA VAL A 300 16.78 -14.16 -13.62
C VAL A 300 15.49 -14.47 -12.84
N GLY A 301 14.34 -14.51 -13.51
CA GLY A 301 13.06 -14.72 -12.84
C GLY A 301 12.93 -16.09 -12.18
N LEU A 302 12.22 -16.14 -11.05
CA LEU A 302 11.90 -17.37 -10.32
C LEU A 302 11.34 -18.46 -11.24
N VAL A 303 10.52 -18.08 -12.22
CA VAL A 303 9.98 -19.02 -13.23
C VAL A 303 11.12 -19.77 -13.92
N SER A 304 12.08 -19.05 -14.49
CA SER A 304 13.23 -19.63 -15.18
C SER A 304 14.14 -20.41 -14.23
N CYS A 305 14.29 -19.95 -12.98
CA CYS A 305 15.07 -20.66 -11.97
C CYS A 305 14.48 -22.05 -11.66
N LEU A 306 13.15 -22.16 -11.57
CA LEU A 306 12.44 -23.43 -11.35
C LEU A 306 12.43 -24.32 -12.59
N GLU A 307 12.24 -23.75 -13.78
CA GLU A 307 12.29 -24.50 -15.05
C GLU A 307 13.66 -25.16 -15.27
N ARG A 308 14.75 -24.45 -14.97
CA ARG A 308 16.12 -25.02 -15.01
C ARG A 308 16.28 -26.25 -14.10
N ARG A 309 15.49 -26.31 -13.03
CA ARG A 309 15.48 -27.41 -12.06
C ARG A 309 14.63 -28.61 -12.44
N GLY A 310 14.01 -28.56 -13.61
CA GLY A 310 13.23 -29.65 -14.16
C GLY A 310 11.74 -29.56 -13.81
N CYS A 311 11.26 -28.43 -13.29
CA CYS A 311 9.84 -28.16 -13.20
C CYS A 311 9.29 -27.98 -14.63
N SER A 312 8.45 -28.91 -15.09
CA SER A 312 8.04 -29.04 -16.48
C SER A 312 7.03 -27.98 -16.94
N SER A 313 6.34 -27.33 -16.00
CA SER A 313 5.45 -26.20 -16.27
C SER A 313 5.41 -25.30 -15.06
N VAL A 314 5.86 -24.05 -15.21
CA VAL A 314 5.85 -23.04 -14.14
C VAL A 314 5.08 -21.82 -14.62
N THR A 315 3.99 -21.50 -13.95
CA THR A 315 3.14 -20.35 -14.30
C THR A 315 2.90 -19.48 -13.09
N VAL A 316 2.70 -18.18 -13.31
CA VAL A 316 2.32 -17.24 -12.26
C VAL A 316 0.84 -16.90 -12.43
N VAL A 317 0.08 -16.85 -11.34
CA VAL A 317 -1.31 -16.38 -11.39
C VAL A 317 -1.31 -14.95 -11.96
N PRO A 318 -2.13 -14.64 -12.98
CA PRO A 318 -2.09 -13.37 -13.70
C PRO A 318 -2.76 -12.26 -12.88
N ILE A 319 -2.06 -11.81 -11.85
CA ILE A 319 -2.46 -10.70 -10.99
C ILE A 319 -1.72 -9.46 -11.47
N ALA A 320 -2.46 -8.45 -11.93
CA ALA A 320 -1.87 -7.17 -12.28
C ALA A 320 -1.49 -6.40 -11.00
N ARG A 321 -0.40 -5.63 -11.01
CA ARG A 321 -0.04 -4.78 -9.86
C ARG A 321 -1.17 -3.85 -9.43
N SER A 322 -1.89 -3.27 -10.39
CA SER A 322 -3.03 -2.37 -10.15
C SER A 322 -4.21 -3.09 -9.52
N ASP A 323 -4.36 -4.40 -9.68
CA ASP A 323 -5.47 -5.17 -9.11
C ASP A 323 -5.42 -5.23 -7.58
N TRP A 324 -4.26 -5.05 -6.95
CA TRP A 324 -4.16 -5.02 -5.49
C TRP A 324 -4.97 -3.89 -4.84
N VAL A 325 -5.28 -2.82 -5.57
CA VAL A 325 -6.22 -1.77 -5.13
C VAL A 325 -7.62 -2.33 -4.83
N LYS A 326 -7.99 -3.45 -5.48
CA LYS A 326 -9.29 -4.12 -5.32
C LYS A 326 -9.50 -4.63 -3.91
N VAL A 327 -8.42 -4.93 -3.18
CA VAL A 327 -8.49 -5.27 -1.75
C VAL A 327 -9.19 -4.17 -0.96
N PHE A 328 -8.85 -2.92 -1.25
CA PHE A 328 -9.45 -1.78 -0.59
C PHE A 328 -10.81 -1.45 -1.21
N THR A 329 -10.93 -1.34 -2.53
CA THR A 329 -12.22 -0.95 -3.15
C THR A 329 -13.34 -1.94 -2.86
N ARG A 330 -13.07 -3.25 -2.98
CA ARG A 330 -14.06 -4.28 -2.69
C ARG A 330 -14.23 -4.52 -1.20
N GLY A 331 -13.15 -4.41 -0.43
CA GLY A 331 -13.19 -4.47 1.03
C GLY A 331 -14.08 -3.40 1.66
N LEU A 332 -14.16 -2.20 1.08
CA LEU A 332 -15.10 -1.15 1.51
C LEU A 332 -16.58 -1.56 1.38
N THR A 333 -16.89 -2.52 0.52
CA THR A 333 -18.26 -3.06 0.34
C THR A 333 -18.54 -4.28 1.24
N ASP A 334 -17.61 -4.62 2.13
CA ASP A 334 -17.65 -5.78 3.00
C ASP A 334 -17.55 -5.36 4.47
N SER A 335 -18.68 -5.45 5.18
CA SER A 335 -18.78 -5.05 6.57
C SER A 335 -17.90 -5.89 7.51
N ASN A 336 -17.67 -7.17 7.19
CA ASN A 336 -16.79 -8.02 7.97
C ASN A 336 -15.33 -7.63 7.75
N PHE A 337 -14.95 -7.28 6.53
CA PHE A 337 -13.62 -6.76 6.23
C PHE A 337 -13.34 -5.45 6.98
N LEU A 338 -14.27 -4.50 6.94
CA LEU A 338 -14.14 -3.22 7.65
C LEU A 338 -14.04 -3.38 9.18
N ARG A 339 -14.72 -4.37 9.75
CA ARG A 339 -14.65 -4.71 11.18
C ARG A 339 -13.42 -5.56 11.53
N GLY A 340 -12.64 -5.99 10.54
CA GLY A 340 -11.49 -6.88 10.73
C GLY A 340 -11.88 -8.31 11.14
N ASN A 341 -13.09 -8.75 10.78
CA ASN A 341 -13.64 -10.09 11.04
C ASN A 341 -13.94 -10.87 9.74
N ALA A 342 -13.44 -10.40 8.59
CA ALA A 342 -13.57 -11.09 7.31
C ALA A 342 -12.98 -12.50 7.36
N ASP A 343 -13.63 -13.46 6.69
CA ASP A 343 -13.08 -14.78 6.40
C ASP A 343 -12.62 -14.86 4.92
N TRP A 344 -12.31 -16.07 4.44
CA TRP A 344 -11.90 -16.30 3.04
C TRP A 344 -13.02 -16.05 2.00
N ASN A 345 -14.26 -15.79 2.42
CA ASN A 345 -15.36 -15.40 1.54
C ASN A 345 -15.44 -13.89 1.31
N THR A 346 -14.55 -13.11 1.95
CA THR A 346 -14.56 -11.66 1.82
C THR A 346 -14.44 -11.19 0.38
N LYS A 347 -15.15 -10.10 0.06
CA LYS A 347 -15.05 -9.43 -1.24
C LYS A 347 -13.70 -8.77 -1.46
N ALA A 348 -12.93 -8.52 -0.39
CA ALA A 348 -11.61 -7.90 -0.52
C ALA A 348 -10.63 -8.77 -1.33
N TYR A 349 -10.74 -10.10 -1.26
CA TYR A 349 -9.82 -11.03 -1.91
C TYR A 349 -10.50 -11.97 -2.91
N ASP A 350 -11.81 -11.81 -3.17
CA ASP A 350 -12.57 -12.69 -4.06
C ASP A 350 -11.97 -12.74 -5.47
N TRP A 351 -11.62 -11.59 -6.04
CA TRP A 351 -11.01 -11.44 -7.36
C TRP A 351 -9.68 -12.20 -7.47
N TYR A 352 -8.88 -12.20 -6.39
CA TYR A 352 -7.62 -12.92 -6.34
C TYR A 352 -7.87 -14.42 -6.30
N LEU A 353 -8.77 -14.87 -5.41
CA LEU A 353 -9.09 -16.29 -5.24
C LEU A 353 -9.76 -16.89 -6.48
N GLU A 354 -10.61 -16.14 -7.16
CA GLU A 354 -11.22 -16.55 -8.44
C GLU A 354 -10.17 -16.68 -9.55
N THR A 355 -9.25 -15.72 -9.66
CA THR A 355 -8.17 -15.75 -10.65
C THR A 355 -7.20 -16.91 -10.39
N ALA A 356 -6.85 -17.14 -9.13
CA ALA A 356 -6.03 -18.27 -8.71
C ALA A 356 -6.73 -19.62 -8.98
N ARG A 357 -8.03 -19.74 -8.66
CA ARG A 357 -8.84 -20.92 -9.00
C ARG A 357 -8.83 -21.20 -10.49
N ASN A 358 -9.07 -20.20 -11.33
CA ASN A 358 -9.08 -20.36 -12.78
C ASN A 358 -7.71 -20.83 -13.29
N SER A 359 -6.62 -20.28 -12.76
CA SER A 359 -5.26 -20.71 -13.10
C SER A 359 -5.01 -22.18 -12.75
N VAL A 360 -5.49 -22.63 -11.59
CA VAL A 360 -5.43 -24.05 -11.18
C VAL A 360 -6.22 -24.93 -12.14
N LEU A 361 -7.47 -24.57 -12.45
CA LEU A 361 -8.33 -25.34 -13.35
C LEU A 361 -7.76 -25.42 -14.76
N GLU A 362 -7.21 -24.32 -15.29
CA GLU A 362 -6.56 -24.32 -16.60
C GLU A 362 -5.33 -25.23 -16.63
N MET A 363 -4.50 -25.22 -15.58
CA MET A 363 -3.33 -26.09 -15.49
C MET A 363 -3.73 -27.57 -15.43
N ILE A 364 -4.81 -27.88 -14.69
CA ILE A 364 -5.38 -29.23 -14.62
C ILE A 364 -5.88 -29.68 -15.99
N GLN A 365 -6.58 -28.82 -16.73
CA GLN A 365 -7.10 -29.15 -18.07
C GLN A 365 -6.01 -29.39 -19.12
N LYS A 366 -4.87 -28.70 -19.00
CA LYS A 366 -3.77 -28.74 -19.97
C LYS A 366 -2.77 -29.88 -19.74
N SER A 367 -2.90 -30.65 -18.66
CA SER A 367 -1.88 -31.64 -18.28
C SER A 367 -2.50 -32.99 -17.91
N ASP A 368 -1.70 -34.05 -17.99
CA ASP A 368 -2.09 -35.36 -17.47
C ASP A 368 -2.31 -35.30 -15.95
N THR A 369 -3.33 -36.02 -15.47
CA THR A 369 -3.74 -36.05 -14.05
C THR A 369 -2.65 -36.55 -13.11
N ASP A 370 -1.70 -37.33 -13.61
CA ASP A 370 -0.65 -37.97 -12.81
C ASP A 370 0.56 -37.04 -12.55
N THR A 371 0.63 -35.88 -13.20
CA THR A 371 1.75 -34.94 -12.99
C THR A 371 1.49 -34.11 -11.73
N PRO A 372 2.36 -34.16 -10.69
CA PRO A 372 2.21 -33.38 -9.47
C PRO A 372 2.00 -31.89 -9.73
N LEU A 373 1.09 -31.28 -8.98
CA LEU A 373 0.80 -29.84 -9.03
C LEU A 373 1.07 -29.21 -7.67
N ILE A 374 2.00 -28.27 -7.63
CA ILE A 374 2.38 -27.55 -6.42
C ILE A 374 1.91 -26.10 -6.53
N LEU A 375 1.22 -25.61 -5.50
CA LEU A 375 1.00 -24.17 -5.34
C LEU A 375 2.20 -23.57 -4.59
N CYS A 376 2.84 -22.56 -5.16
CA CYS A 376 3.97 -21.85 -4.55
C CYS A 376 3.55 -20.41 -4.22
N GLY A 377 3.14 -20.15 -2.99
CA GLY A 377 2.69 -18.83 -2.56
C GLY A 377 3.80 -17.97 -1.95
N HIS A 378 4.08 -16.82 -2.56
CA HIS A 378 5.02 -15.84 -2.03
C HIS A 378 4.29 -14.81 -1.16
N SER A 379 4.81 -14.54 0.05
CA SER A 379 4.27 -13.52 0.94
C SER A 379 2.74 -13.70 1.12
N ALA A 380 1.93 -12.71 0.73
CA ALA A 380 0.48 -12.81 0.81
C ALA A 380 -0.11 -14.00 0.03
N GLY A 381 0.50 -14.37 -1.10
CA GLY A 381 0.12 -15.53 -1.90
C GLY A 381 0.11 -16.84 -1.12
N GLY A 382 0.94 -16.97 -0.08
CA GLY A 382 1.01 -18.17 0.75
C GLY A 382 -0.21 -18.37 1.66
N TRP A 383 -0.67 -17.33 2.35
CA TRP A 383 -1.92 -17.44 3.12
C TRP A 383 -3.16 -17.37 2.22
N LEU A 384 -3.07 -16.72 1.05
CA LEU A 384 -4.12 -16.76 0.04
C LEU A 384 -4.28 -18.17 -0.56
N ALA A 385 -3.21 -18.97 -0.66
CA ALA A 385 -3.32 -20.39 -1.01
C ALA A 385 -4.17 -21.17 0.01
N ARG A 386 -4.02 -20.89 1.32
CA ARG A 386 -4.86 -21.48 2.36
C ARG A 386 -6.31 -21.05 2.22
N ALA A 387 -6.55 -19.76 1.99
CA ALA A 387 -7.89 -19.23 1.73
C ALA A 387 -8.54 -19.85 0.48
N LEU A 388 -7.74 -20.11 -0.57
CA LEU A 388 -8.19 -20.76 -1.80
C LEU A 388 -8.72 -22.16 -1.51
N LEU A 389 -7.97 -23.00 -0.78
CA LEU A 389 -8.39 -24.37 -0.45
C LEU A 389 -9.62 -24.39 0.46
N ARG A 390 -9.74 -23.42 1.38
CA ARG A 390 -10.94 -23.29 2.22
C ARG A 390 -12.18 -22.86 1.44
N ARG A 391 -12.01 -22.00 0.43
CA ARG A 391 -13.11 -21.52 -0.41
C ARG A 391 -13.51 -22.53 -1.48
N TYR A 392 -12.55 -23.30 -1.98
CA TYR A 392 -12.73 -24.29 -3.04
C TYR A 392 -12.11 -25.64 -2.64
N PRO A 393 -12.74 -26.37 -1.70
CA PRO A 393 -12.21 -27.65 -1.20
C PRO A 393 -12.05 -28.69 -2.30
N GLU A 394 -12.77 -28.59 -3.42
CA GLU A 394 -12.66 -29.50 -4.56
C GLU A 394 -11.25 -29.49 -5.19
N LEU A 395 -10.49 -28.40 -5.02
CA LEU A 395 -9.15 -28.28 -5.57
C LEU A 395 -8.11 -29.14 -4.83
N GLU A 396 -8.34 -29.50 -3.56
CA GLU A 396 -7.39 -30.32 -2.79
C GLU A 396 -7.12 -31.67 -3.47
N MET A 397 -8.10 -32.24 -4.16
CA MET A 397 -7.92 -33.53 -4.87
C MET A 397 -6.94 -33.44 -6.04
N SER A 398 -6.69 -32.25 -6.57
CA SER A 398 -5.84 -32.03 -7.76
C SER A 398 -4.50 -31.38 -7.43
N ILE A 399 -4.33 -30.89 -6.20
CA ILE A 399 -3.12 -30.20 -5.74
C ILE A 399 -2.31 -31.17 -4.88
N THR A 400 -1.05 -31.36 -5.24
CA THR A 400 -0.15 -32.26 -4.51
C THR A 400 0.36 -31.63 -3.21
N ALA A 401 0.67 -30.33 -3.22
CA ALA A 401 1.18 -29.63 -2.04
C ALA A 401 1.06 -28.11 -2.17
N VAL A 402 1.20 -27.43 -1.02
CA VAL A 402 1.42 -25.98 -0.96
C VAL A 402 2.81 -25.70 -0.38
N VAL A 403 3.61 -24.95 -1.12
CA VAL A 403 4.87 -24.36 -0.67
C VAL A 403 4.63 -22.88 -0.43
N THR A 404 5.12 -22.33 0.68
CA THR A 404 5.02 -20.90 0.96
C THR A 404 6.40 -20.29 1.18
N LEU A 405 6.63 -19.11 0.59
CA LEU A 405 7.89 -18.37 0.67
C LEU A 405 7.65 -17.08 1.45
N GLY A 406 8.14 -17.00 2.69
CA GLY A 406 8.03 -15.81 3.55
C GLY A 406 6.58 -15.39 3.82
N ALA A 407 5.63 -16.32 3.91
CA ALA A 407 4.21 -15.98 4.04
C ALA A 407 3.78 -15.74 5.50
N PRO A 408 3.13 -14.62 5.84
CA PRO A 408 2.66 -14.37 7.19
C PRO A 408 1.35 -15.13 7.46
N HIS A 409 1.43 -16.23 8.22
CA HIS A 409 0.32 -17.15 8.41
C HIS A 409 -0.57 -16.88 9.63
N TYR A 410 -0.11 -16.01 10.53
CA TYR A 410 -0.80 -15.71 11.79
C TYR A 410 -1.27 -14.25 11.82
N PRO A 411 -2.45 -13.98 12.41
CA PRO A 411 -2.99 -12.63 12.44
C PRO A 411 -2.12 -11.69 13.30
N PRO A 412 -1.83 -10.47 12.83
CA PRO A 412 -1.20 -9.46 13.66
C PRO A 412 -2.14 -8.98 14.78
N ARG A 413 -1.58 -8.65 15.95
CA ARG A 413 -2.37 -8.15 17.09
C ARG A 413 -2.45 -6.61 17.09
N ASP A 414 -3.57 -6.06 17.58
CA ASP A 414 -3.74 -4.65 17.97
C ASP A 414 -3.56 -3.59 16.86
N ARG A 415 -3.80 -3.93 15.58
CA ARG A 415 -3.87 -2.95 14.48
C ARG A 415 -4.96 -3.28 13.46
N ASP A 416 -5.49 -2.23 12.85
CA ASP A 416 -6.34 -2.34 11.66
C ASP A 416 -5.49 -2.76 10.46
N CYS A 417 -5.48 -4.06 10.19
CA CYS A 417 -4.74 -4.67 9.09
C CYS A 417 -5.69 -5.44 8.18
N ALA A 418 -5.56 -5.22 6.87
CA ALA A 418 -6.39 -5.82 5.82
C ALA A 418 -6.34 -7.37 5.81
N THR A 419 -5.32 -7.98 6.39
CA THR A 419 -5.17 -9.45 6.45
C THR A 419 -5.62 -10.05 7.78
N ARG A 420 -5.78 -9.23 8.84
CA ARG A 420 -6.01 -9.71 10.23
C ARG A 420 -7.25 -10.59 10.34
N GLY A 421 -8.37 -10.17 9.76
CA GLY A 421 -9.62 -10.93 9.81
C GLY A 421 -9.45 -12.31 9.19
N VAL A 422 -8.96 -12.34 7.94
CA VAL A 422 -8.85 -13.58 7.16
C VAL A 422 -7.85 -14.54 7.80
N LEU A 423 -6.69 -14.05 8.24
CA LEU A 423 -5.68 -14.86 8.94
C LEU A 423 -6.22 -15.40 10.27
N SER A 424 -7.02 -14.61 11.00
CA SER A 424 -7.71 -15.07 12.20
C SER A 424 -8.70 -16.17 11.85
N ALA A 425 -9.56 -15.98 10.85
CA ALA A 425 -10.53 -16.99 10.42
C ALA A 425 -9.87 -18.29 9.99
N LEU A 426 -8.79 -18.22 9.20
CA LEU A 426 -8.00 -19.39 8.79
C LEU A 426 -7.43 -20.14 9.99
N ARG A 427 -6.80 -19.44 10.94
CA ARG A 427 -6.26 -20.05 12.15
C ARG A 427 -7.34 -20.76 12.98
N HIS A 428 -8.49 -20.11 13.16
CA HIS A 428 -9.61 -20.72 13.89
C HIS A 428 -10.17 -21.94 13.16
N ALA A 429 -10.25 -21.90 11.82
CA ALA A 429 -10.68 -23.04 11.02
C ALA A 429 -9.71 -24.22 11.12
N ASP A 430 -8.39 -23.97 11.10
CA ASP A 430 -7.39 -25.02 11.27
C ASP A 430 -7.49 -25.70 12.64
N GLN A 431 -7.84 -24.94 13.68
CA GLN A 431 -8.04 -25.47 15.04
C GLN A 431 -9.36 -26.22 15.23
N ARG A 432 -10.44 -25.72 14.60
CA ARG A 432 -11.80 -26.28 14.76
C ARG A 432 -12.07 -27.44 13.83
N ASP A 433 -11.71 -27.28 12.56
CA ASP A 433 -12.06 -28.20 11.46
C ASP A 433 -10.87 -29.06 11.02
N GLY A 434 -9.67 -28.80 11.56
CA GLY A 434 -8.41 -29.39 11.11
C GLY A 434 -7.79 -28.65 9.92
N PRO A 435 -6.47 -28.73 9.71
CA PRO A 435 -5.79 -28.11 8.57
C PRO A 435 -6.15 -28.79 7.24
N PRO A 436 -5.81 -28.19 6.08
CA PRO A 436 -5.91 -28.86 4.78
C PRO A 436 -5.23 -30.24 4.78
N THR A 437 -5.78 -31.18 4.00
CA THR A 437 -5.29 -32.57 4.00
C THR A 437 -3.99 -32.77 3.22
N ILE A 438 -3.68 -31.84 2.33
CA ILE A 438 -2.48 -31.87 1.50
C ILE A 438 -1.25 -31.33 2.25
N PRO A 439 -0.03 -31.80 1.94
CA PRO A 439 1.20 -31.31 2.55
C PRO A 439 1.39 -29.79 2.40
N PHE A 440 1.75 -29.15 3.50
CA PHE A 440 2.21 -27.77 3.55
C PHE A 440 3.71 -27.73 3.87
N ILE A 441 4.49 -27.05 3.02
CA ILE A 441 5.90 -26.76 3.26
C ILE A 441 6.07 -25.25 3.41
N THR A 442 6.63 -24.82 4.54
CA THR A 442 6.86 -23.40 4.81
C THR A 442 8.35 -23.07 4.72
N VAL A 443 8.68 -22.08 3.90
CA VAL A 443 10.04 -21.59 3.68
C VAL A 443 10.13 -20.17 4.22
N ALA A 444 11.11 -19.91 5.09
CA ALA A 444 11.32 -18.61 5.71
C ALA A 444 12.81 -18.24 5.70
N GLY A 445 13.12 -16.96 5.56
CA GLY A 445 14.46 -16.42 5.63
C GLY A 445 14.74 -15.82 7.00
N ASP A 446 15.99 -15.85 7.43
CA ASP A 446 16.46 -15.33 8.73
C ASP A 446 17.50 -14.19 8.57
N ALA A 447 17.50 -13.52 7.42
CA ALA A 447 18.50 -12.53 7.05
C ALA A 447 18.61 -11.33 8.00
N ILE A 448 17.53 -10.97 8.70
CA ILE A 448 17.44 -9.75 9.48
C ILE A 448 17.02 -10.06 10.91
N ASP A 449 17.90 -9.76 11.86
CA ASP A 449 17.54 -9.70 13.27
C ASP A 449 16.74 -8.42 13.56
N ALA A 450 15.73 -8.51 14.43
CA ALA A 450 14.86 -7.37 14.77
C ALA A 450 15.55 -6.38 15.74
N VAL A 451 16.71 -5.86 15.35
CA VAL A 451 17.54 -4.95 16.14
C VAL A 451 17.26 -3.48 15.86
N ASP A 452 16.59 -3.16 14.74
CA ASP A 452 16.22 -1.79 14.35
C ASP A 452 14.70 -1.57 14.36
N SER A 453 14.29 -0.30 14.55
CA SER A 453 12.89 0.09 14.71
C SER A 453 12.03 -0.15 13.46
N PHE A 454 12.64 -0.16 12.27
CA PHE A 454 11.94 -0.44 11.02
C PHE A 454 11.60 -1.92 10.91
N THR A 455 12.58 -2.80 11.17
CA THR A 455 12.37 -4.25 11.17
C THR A 455 11.37 -4.67 12.25
N LEU A 456 11.47 -4.07 13.44
CA LEU A 456 10.49 -4.29 14.51
C LEU A 456 9.08 -3.84 14.13
N ASP A 457 8.92 -2.69 13.45
CA ASP A 457 7.59 -2.25 12.99
C ASP A 457 7.05 -3.15 11.88
N SER A 458 7.87 -3.55 10.90
CA SER A 458 7.49 -4.51 9.86
C SER A 458 7.04 -5.84 10.46
N TYR A 459 7.81 -6.42 11.38
CA TYR A 459 7.43 -7.67 12.05
C TYR A 459 6.17 -7.54 12.89
N SER A 460 6.01 -6.43 13.62
CA SER A 460 4.79 -6.17 14.41
C SER A 460 3.51 -6.12 13.57
N ARG A 461 3.61 -5.83 12.25
CA ARG A 461 2.46 -5.74 11.35
C ARG A 461 1.94 -7.09 10.86
N VAL A 462 2.72 -8.16 11.02
CA VAL A 462 2.42 -9.47 10.43
C VAL A 462 2.57 -10.64 11.42
N ALA A 463 2.85 -10.37 12.70
CA ALA A 463 3.10 -11.39 13.71
C ALA A 463 2.35 -11.13 15.03
N THR A 464 2.25 -12.18 15.86
CA THR A 464 1.51 -12.16 17.14
C THR A 464 2.37 -11.56 18.27
N LYS A 465 1.72 -10.99 19.29
CA LYS A 465 2.39 -10.34 20.45
C LYS A 465 3.25 -11.28 21.30
N ASP A 466 2.96 -12.59 21.26
CA ASP A 466 3.70 -13.60 22.02
C ASP A 466 4.96 -14.08 21.30
N ALA A 467 5.12 -13.69 20.02
CA ALA A 467 6.35 -13.90 19.29
C ALA A 467 7.40 -12.88 19.74
N GLN A 468 8.45 -13.36 20.38
CA GLN A 468 9.66 -12.55 20.50
C GLN A 468 10.27 -12.44 19.08
N TYR A 469 10.27 -11.20 18.56
CA TYR A 469 10.80 -10.90 17.24
C TYR A 469 12.32 -10.94 17.30
N PHE A 470 12.91 -12.09 17.03
CA PHE A 470 14.36 -12.21 17.01
C PHE A 470 14.91 -12.08 15.60
N CYS A 471 14.23 -12.67 14.62
CA CYS A 471 14.80 -12.91 13.31
C CYS A 471 13.73 -13.17 12.23
N GLY A 472 14.05 -12.86 10.97
CA GLY A 472 13.22 -13.13 9.80
C GLY A 472 13.79 -12.53 8.50
N ASP A 473 12.95 -12.34 7.51
CA ASP A 473 13.37 -11.99 6.13
C ASP A 473 13.33 -10.47 5.82
N GLY A 474 13.19 -9.64 6.86
CA GLY A 474 12.99 -8.19 6.78
C GLY A 474 11.54 -7.70 6.66
N VAL A 475 10.58 -8.58 6.41
CA VAL A 475 9.14 -8.25 6.41
C VAL A 475 8.35 -9.18 7.32
N VAL A 476 8.63 -10.48 7.27
CA VAL A 476 7.94 -11.52 8.03
C VAL A 476 8.94 -12.19 8.98
N PRO A 477 8.66 -12.21 10.30
CA PRO A 477 9.49 -12.93 11.26
C PRO A 477 9.26 -14.44 11.14
N LEU A 478 10.26 -15.25 11.48
CA LEU A 478 10.19 -16.72 11.42
C LEU A 478 8.96 -17.29 12.15
N THR A 479 8.62 -16.69 13.29
CA THR A 479 7.46 -17.05 14.13
C THR A 479 6.11 -16.86 13.44
N ALA A 480 6.04 -16.03 12.40
CA ALA A 480 4.84 -15.84 11.60
C ALA A 480 4.87 -16.61 10.27
N ALA A 481 6.07 -17.02 9.82
CA ALA A 481 6.28 -17.67 8.54
C ALA A 481 6.07 -19.20 8.56
N HIS A 482 6.34 -19.85 9.69
CA HIS A 482 6.20 -21.30 9.84
C HIS A 482 4.86 -21.69 10.44
N LEU A 483 4.16 -22.64 9.82
CA LEU A 483 2.90 -23.19 10.32
C LEU A 483 3.15 -24.38 11.24
N ASP A 484 2.43 -24.45 12.36
CA ASP A 484 2.55 -25.55 13.33
C ASP A 484 2.23 -26.93 12.73
N PHE A 485 1.32 -26.98 11.76
CA PHE A 485 0.91 -28.22 11.08
C PHE A 485 1.71 -28.50 9.80
N ALA A 486 2.69 -27.67 9.44
CA ALA A 486 3.46 -27.87 8.22
C ALA A 486 4.13 -29.25 8.22
N SER A 487 4.06 -29.95 7.09
CA SER A 487 4.80 -31.19 6.88
C SER A 487 6.31 -30.97 6.94
N LYS A 488 6.77 -29.75 6.58
CA LYS A 488 8.16 -29.32 6.68
C LYS A 488 8.26 -27.81 6.88
N CYS A 489 9.15 -27.39 7.77
CA CYS A 489 9.60 -26.00 7.93
C CYS A 489 11.06 -25.91 7.47
N ILE A 490 11.35 -24.99 6.55
CA ILE A 490 12.68 -24.76 5.97
C ILE A 490 13.07 -23.31 6.27
N THR A 491 14.19 -23.12 6.98
CA THR A 491 14.76 -21.80 7.23
C THR A 491 16.02 -21.64 6.40
N ILE A 492 16.07 -20.58 5.58
CA ILE A 492 17.20 -20.28 4.70
C ILE A 492 18.04 -19.17 5.34
N ASP A 493 19.34 -19.45 5.52
CA ASP A 493 20.30 -18.49 6.04
C ASP A 493 20.45 -17.30 5.07
N GLY A 494 20.11 -16.10 5.52
CA GLY A 494 20.38 -14.87 4.76
C GLY A 494 19.41 -14.56 3.62
N ALA A 495 18.29 -15.27 3.48
CA ALA A 495 17.25 -14.94 2.52
C ALA A 495 16.37 -13.74 2.97
N LEU A 496 16.21 -12.76 2.08
CA LEU A 496 15.31 -11.61 2.23
C LEU A 496 13.93 -11.88 1.62
N HIS A 497 12.97 -11.04 2.02
CA HIS A 497 11.59 -11.14 1.61
C HIS A 497 11.35 -10.97 0.11
N SER A 498 12.01 -9.99 -0.53
CA SER A 498 11.57 -9.46 -1.82
C SER A 498 12.68 -9.40 -2.86
N ILE A 499 12.29 -9.35 -4.14
CA ILE A 499 13.14 -9.25 -5.35
C ILE A 499 14.01 -7.99 -5.43
N ASN A 500 13.84 -7.06 -4.49
CA ASN A 500 14.53 -5.78 -4.39
C ASN A 500 15.24 -5.65 -3.04
N GLN A 501 16.33 -4.88 -3.04
CA GLN A 501 17.00 -4.50 -1.80
C GLN A 501 16.02 -3.74 -0.89
N PRO A 502 16.07 -3.95 0.45
CA PRO A 502 15.11 -3.38 1.37
C PRO A 502 14.93 -1.86 1.20
N GLY A 503 13.69 -1.42 0.93
CA GLY A 503 13.34 0.00 0.80
C GLY A 503 13.76 0.67 -0.52
N THR A 504 14.14 -0.09 -1.54
CA THR A 504 14.57 0.45 -2.84
C THR A 504 13.87 -0.25 -4.01
N THR A 505 14.07 0.19 -5.25
CA THR A 505 13.71 -0.56 -6.47
C THR A 505 14.92 -1.26 -7.09
N LYS A 506 16.05 -1.33 -6.39
CA LYS A 506 17.26 -1.98 -6.89
C LYS A 506 17.12 -3.51 -6.75
N PRO A 507 17.45 -4.28 -7.79
CA PRO A 507 17.45 -5.75 -7.71
C PRO A 507 18.34 -6.32 -6.61
N THR A 508 18.01 -7.55 -6.19
CA THR A 508 18.80 -8.34 -5.24
C THR A 508 18.84 -9.82 -5.66
N ASP A 509 19.93 -10.53 -5.34
CA ASP A 509 20.06 -12.00 -5.50
C ASP A 509 19.81 -12.74 -4.18
N VAL A 510 19.54 -12.00 -3.11
CA VAL A 510 19.37 -12.60 -1.78
C VAL A 510 17.90 -12.73 -1.40
N TRP A 511 17.03 -13.22 -2.27
CA TRP A 511 15.62 -13.51 -1.93
C TRP A 511 15.24 -14.93 -2.34
N TYR A 512 14.15 -15.46 -1.76
CA TYR A 512 13.76 -16.88 -1.90
C TYR A 512 13.79 -17.44 -3.33
N GLY A 513 13.43 -16.60 -4.31
CA GLY A 513 13.32 -17.02 -5.72
C GLY A 513 14.55 -16.70 -6.58
N ALA A 514 15.61 -16.17 -6.00
CA ALA A 514 16.88 -16.00 -6.69
C ALA A 514 17.59 -17.34 -6.88
N GLU A 515 18.37 -17.44 -7.95
CA GLU A 515 19.13 -18.65 -8.29
C GLU A 515 20.00 -19.16 -7.14
N LEU A 516 20.53 -18.23 -6.32
CA LEU A 516 21.32 -18.51 -5.13
C LEU A 516 20.59 -19.39 -4.09
N PHE A 517 19.27 -19.23 -3.96
CA PHE A 517 18.50 -19.79 -2.84
C PHE A 517 17.51 -20.89 -3.23
N ILE A 518 17.25 -21.13 -4.51
CA ILE A 518 16.30 -22.19 -4.90
C ILE A 518 16.73 -23.56 -4.37
N ASP A 519 18.04 -23.84 -4.41
CA ASP A 519 18.58 -25.13 -4.01
C ASP A 519 18.57 -25.37 -2.49
N ASP A 520 18.30 -24.31 -1.71
CA ASP A 520 18.16 -24.42 -0.25
C ASP A 520 16.76 -24.88 0.18
N TRP A 521 15.76 -24.83 -0.71
CA TRP A 521 14.39 -25.23 -0.37
C TRP A 521 13.75 -26.23 -1.34
N LEU A 522 13.97 -26.10 -2.65
CA LEU A 522 13.31 -26.95 -3.64
C LEU A 522 13.64 -28.44 -3.46
N PRO A 523 14.91 -28.86 -3.24
CA PRO A 523 15.22 -30.28 -3.02
C PRO A 523 14.47 -30.86 -1.82
N SER A 524 14.40 -30.11 -0.70
CA SER A 524 13.70 -30.56 0.50
C SER A 524 12.19 -30.64 0.28
N VAL A 525 11.60 -29.76 -0.54
CA VAL A 525 10.20 -29.87 -0.97
C VAL A 525 10.00 -31.17 -1.75
N LEU A 526 10.80 -31.41 -2.78
CA LEU A 526 10.66 -32.58 -3.65
C LEU A 526 10.86 -33.88 -2.87
N GLU A 527 11.83 -33.93 -1.95
CA GLU A 527 12.05 -35.07 -1.07
C GLU A 527 10.84 -35.33 -0.16
N THR A 528 10.28 -34.28 0.45
CA THR A 528 9.08 -34.38 1.30
C THR A 528 7.90 -34.97 0.54
N LEU A 529 7.78 -34.62 -0.75
CA LEU A 529 6.71 -35.08 -1.64
C LEU A 529 7.05 -36.39 -2.38
N LYS A 530 8.27 -36.92 -2.22
CA LYS A 530 8.79 -38.11 -2.94
C LYS A 530 8.76 -37.96 -4.47
N LEU A 531 9.11 -36.77 -4.97
CA LEU A 531 9.08 -36.39 -6.40
C LEU A 531 10.44 -36.39 -7.09
#